data_AF-A0AAU4AEW7-F1
#
_entry.id   AF-A0AAU4AEW7-F1
#
_cell.length_a   1.000
_cell.length_b   1.000
_cell.length_c   1.000
_cell.angle_alpha   90.00
_cell.angle_beta   90.00
_cell.angle_gamma   90.00
#
_symmetry.space_group_name_H-M   'P 1'
#
loop_
_entity.id
_entity.type
_entity.pdbx_description
1 polymer ?
#
loop_
_entity_poly.entity_id
_entity_poly.type
_entity_poly.pdbx_seq_one_letter_code
_entity_poly.pdbx_strand_id
1 'polypeptide(L)' 'MDQTEQSRPEQGESSASYCPAPAAPAGRVAGPPYADCLECGKPTEYGVATPGIVLCPVCEWQDAQRTACSG' A
#
# COMPACT_ATOMS: atom_id res chain seq x y z
N MET A 1 -36.12 -5.72 2.08
CA MET A 1 -36.20 -5.85 0.60
C MET A 1 -36.25 -4.46 0.02
N ASP A 2 -35.15 -3.71 0.11
CA ASP A 2 -34.96 -2.49 -0.67
C ASP A 2 -33.44 -2.28 -0.81
N GLN A 3 -32.86 -2.92 -1.82
CA GLN A 3 -31.46 -2.75 -2.21
C GLN A 3 -31.38 -2.06 -3.59
N THR A 4 -32.32 -1.16 -3.88
CA THR A 4 -32.42 -0.43 -5.15
C THR A 4 -31.87 0.99 -5.02
N GLU A 5 -30.79 1.16 -4.25
CA GLU A 5 -30.01 2.41 -4.18
C GLU A 5 -28.52 2.16 -4.44
N GLN A 6 -28.18 1.09 -5.16
CA GLN A 6 -26.84 0.84 -5.71
C GLN A 6 -26.69 1.39 -7.15
N SER A 7 -27.44 2.42 -7.51
CA SER A 7 -27.28 3.13 -8.79
C SER A 7 -26.10 4.10 -8.68
N ARG A 8 -24.87 3.55 -8.64
CA ARG A 8 -23.64 4.31 -8.90
C ARG A 8 -23.78 4.93 -10.29
N PRO A 9 -23.85 6.26 -10.44
CA PRO A 9 -23.96 6.85 -11.76
C PRO A 9 -22.75 6.42 -12.59
N GLU A 10 -23.01 6.05 -13.83
CA GLU A 10 -22.02 5.59 -14.78
C GLU A 10 -20.93 6.66 -14.92
N GLN A 11 -19.76 6.35 -14.36
CA GLN A 11 -18.59 7.21 -14.34
C GLN A 11 -17.94 7.21 -15.73
N GLY A 12 -18.68 7.72 -16.72
CA GLY A 12 -18.29 7.70 -18.12
C GLY A 12 -17.54 8.95 -18.59
N GLU A 13 -17.75 10.13 -18.00
CA GLU A 13 -17.28 11.36 -18.66
C GLU A 13 -16.81 12.48 -17.70
N SER A 14 -16.61 12.20 -16.41
CA SER A 14 -16.17 13.21 -15.42
C SER A 14 -14.71 13.07 -14.98
N SER A 15 -13.94 12.16 -15.59
CA SER A 15 -12.62 11.75 -15.07
C SER A 15 -11.43 12.42 -15.76
N ALA A 16 -11.48 13.74 -15.92
CA ALA A 16 -10.22 14.48 -15.94
C ALA A 16 -9.74 14.55 -14.48
N SER A 17 -8.84 13.62 -14.11
CA SER A 17 -8.27 13.53 -12.76
C SER A 17 -7.76 14.89 -12.28
N TYR A 18 -8.00 15.21 -11.00
CA TYR A 18 -7.40 16.35 -10.33
C TYR A 18 -5.87 16.22 -10.44
N CYS A 19 -5.29 17.02 -11.32
CA CYS A 19 -3.98 16.84 -11.93
C CYS A 19 -3.88 15.65 -12.91
N PRO A 20 -3.43 15.88 -14.16
CA PRO A 20 -3.14 14.79 -15.09
C PRO A 20 -2.03 13.89 -14.50
N ALA A 21 -2.20 12.58 -14.64
CA ALA A 21 -1.19 11.63 -14.20
C ALA A 21 0.13 11.87 -14.97
N PRO A 22 1.29 11.88 -14.30
CA PRO A 22 2.57 11.95 -14.98
C PRO A 22 2.79 10.71 -15.85
N ALA A 23 3.70 10.82 -16.81
CA ALA A 23 4.09 9.69 -17.66
C ALA A 23 4.54 8.48 -16.80
N ALA A 24 4.15 7.28 -17.23
CA ALA A 24 4.50 6.05 -16.53
C ALA A 24 6.04 5.89 -16.44
N PRO A 25 6.58 5.43 -15.31
CA PRO A 25 8.01 5.23 -15.16
C PRO A 25 8.51 4.08 -16.06
N ALA A 26 9.77 4.18 -16.47
CA ALA A 26 10.44 3.19 -17.32
C ALA A 26 10.75 1.89 -16.53
N GLY A 27 9.73 1.04 -16.37
CA GLY A 27 9.87 -0.31 -15.83
C GLY A 27 10.32 -0.39 -14.36
N ARG A 28 10.30 -1.61 -13.79
CA ARG A 28 10.90 -1.88 -12.49
C ARG A 28 12.39 -2.18 -12.68
N VAL A 29 13.24 -1.42 -12.02
CA VAL A 29 14.65 -1.77 -11.85
C VAL A 29 14.79 -2.85 -10.78
N ALA A 30 15.66 -3.84 -11.03
CA ALA A 30 16.01 -4.83 -10.02
C ALA A 30 16.81 -4.13 -8.90
N GLY A 31 16.18 -3.97 -7.74
CA GLY A 31 16.85 -3.45 -6.55
C GLY A 31 17.71 -4.52 -5.84
N PRO A 32 18.50 -4.12 -4.84
CA PRO A 32 19.11 -5.06 -3.88
C PRO A 32 18.05 -6.00 -3.29
N PRO A 33 18.43 -7.18 -2.77
CA PRO A 33 17.48 -8.06 -2.12
C PRO A 33 16.80 -7.31 -0.96
N TYR A 34 15.47 -7.27 -1.01
CA TYR A 34 14.63 -6.74 0.05
C TYR A 34 14.56 -7.74 1.20
N ALA A 35 14.50 -7.26 2.44
CA ALA A 35 14.28 -8.13 3.58
C ALA A 35 12.82 -8.63 3.58
N ASP A 36 12.59 -9.85 4.07
CA ASP A 36 11.24 -10.37 4.25
C ASP A 36 10.64 -9.89 5.57
N CYS A 37 9.37 -9.47 5.54
CA CYS A 37 8.63 -9.07 6.73
C CYS A 37 8.38 -10.27 7.65
N LEU A 38 8.71 -10.15 8.94
CA LEU A 38 8.56 -11.25 9.89
C LEU A 38 7.10 -11.65 10.18
N GLU A 39 6.15 -10.73 9.99
CA GLU A 39 4.72 -10.98 10.26
C GLU A 39 4.00 -11.62 9.06
N CYS A 40 4.32 -11.21 7.82
CA CYS A 40 3.57 -11.63 6.64
C CYS A 40 4.41 -12.29 5.54
N GLY A 41 5.74 -12.34 5.68
CA GLY A 41 6.66 -12.98 4.72
C GLY A 41 6.78 -12.29 3.36
N LYS A 42 6.21 -11.08 3.20
CA LYS A 42 6.33 -10.29 1.97
C LYS A 42 7.61 -9.46 1.99
N PRO A 43 8.21 -9.15 0.82
CA PRO A 43 9.36 -8.26 0.75
C PRO A 43 8.98 -6.88 1.29
N THR A 44 9.85 -6.33 2.12
CA THR A 44 9.80 -4.96 2.63
C THR A 44 10.31 -3.98 1.57
N GLU A 45 10.20 -2.68 1.84
CA GLU A 45 10.88 -1.65 1.02
C GLU A 45 12.36 -1.46 1.40
N TYR A 46 12.78 -2.07 2.52
CA TYR A 46 14.13 -1.96 3.05
C TYR A 46 15.01 -3.09 2.52
N GLY A 47 16.26 -2.76 2.19
CA GLY A 47 17.24 -3.76 1.79
C GLY A 47 17.66 -4.61 2.99
N VAL A 48 18.05 -5.87 2.75
CA VAL A 48 18.63 -6.75 3.79
C VAL A 48 19.83 -6.16 4.53
N ALA A 49 20.48 -5.16 3.94
CA ALA A 49 21.61 -4.45 4.52
C ALA A 49 21.21 -3.29 5.46
N THR A 50 19.92 -3.02 5.64
CA THR A 50 19.40 -1.97 6.55
C THR A 50 19.00 -2.62 7.89
N PRO A 51 19.89 -2.66 8.90
CA PRO A 51 19.58 -3.26 10.19
C PRO A 51 18.54 -2.43 10.96
N GLY A 52 17.66 -3.10 11.70
CA GLY A 52 16.75 -2.46 12.66
C GLY A 52 15.30 -2.31 12.21
N ILE A 53 14.97 -2.55 10.93
CA ILE A 53 13.58 -2.57 10.45
C ILE A 53 13.23 -3.97 9.95
N VAL A 54 12.30 -4.63 10.64
CA VAL A 54 11.94 -6.04 10.40
C VAL A 54 10.50 -6.25 9.92
N LEU A 55 9.71 -5.17 9.88
CA LEU A 55 8.33 -5.17 9.41
C LEU A 55 8.21 -4.38 8.11
N CYS A 56 7.26 -4.78 7.26
CA CYS A 56 6.86 -3.93 6.13
C CYS A 56 6.01 -2.74 6.64
N PRO A 57 5.93 -1.63 5.87
CA PRO A 57 5.23 -0.42 6.30
C PRO A 57 3.77 -0.64 6.73
N VAL A 58 3.10 -1.63 6.13
CA VAL A 58 1.72 -1.99 6.49
C VAL A 58 1.67 -2.65 7.88
N CYS A 59 2.54 -3.61 8.14
CA CYS A 59 2.59 -4.32 9.42
C CYS A 59 3.05 -3.40 10.55
N GLU A 60 4.00 -2.50 10.28
CA GLU A 60 4.45 -1.48 11.24
C GLU A 60 3.29 -0.58 11.69
N TRP A 61 2.50 -0.05 10.74
CA TRP A 61 1.33 0.76 11.08
C TRP A 61 0.28 -0.04 11.87
N GLN A 62 0.02 -1.29 11.49
CA GLN A 62 -0.95 -2.13 12.23
C GLN A 62 -0.50 -2.40 13.67
N ASP A 63 0.79 -2.63 13.89
CA ASP A 63 1.34 -2.87 15.22
C ASP A 63 1.26 -1.61 16.11
N ALA A 64 1.58 -0.44 15.53
CA ALA A 64 1.41 0.84 16.19
C ALA A 64 -0.05 1.11 16.59
N GLN A 65 -1.01 0.83 15.69
CA GLN A 65 -2.44 0.97 15.98
C GLN A 65 -2.91 0.03 17.10
N ARG A 66 -2.43 -1.22 17.09
CA ARG A 66 -2.76 -2.18 18.15
C ARG A 66 -2.26 -1.68 19.50
N THR A 67 -0.99 -1.31 19.57
CA THR A 67 -0.35 -0.78 20.80
C THR A 67 -1.06 0.46 21.31
N ALA A 68 -1.52 1.34 20.42
CA ALA A 68 -2.27 2.53 20.80
C ALA A 68 -3.65 2.22 21.41
N CYS A 69 -4.25 1.06 21.12
CA CYS A 69 -5.60 0.69 21.53
C CYS A 69 -5.67 -0.50 22.51
N SER A 70 -4.54 -1.04 22.94
CA SER A 70 -4.45 -2.19 23.87
C SER A 70 -4.21 -1.78 25.33
N GLY A 71 -4.57 -0.55 25.70
CA GLY A 71 -4.50 -0.01 27.06
C GLY A 71 -5.65 -0.46 27.95
#